data_AF-A0A8H5IRP1-F1
#
_entry.id   AF-A0A8H5IRP1-F1
#
_cell.length_a   1.000
_cell.length_b   1.000
_cell.length_c   1.000
_cell.angle_alpha   90.00
_cell.angle_beta   90.00
_cell.angle_gamma   90.00
#
_symmetry.space_group_name_H-M   'P 1'
#
loop_
_entity.id
_entity.type
_entity.pdbx_description
1 polymer ?
#
loop_
_entity_poly.entity_id
_entity_poly.type
_entity_poly.pdbx_seq_one_letter_code
_entity_poly.pdbx_strand_id
1 'polypeptide(L)'
;MTTKEAHDIVVQLQLLEFPYAFEKARKVALLKAGGIPTMSKLFAVTGQNNKRNAGKRAIDTQVLLREAQTQLRDSDRYATAVARMNYLHARYRRANKITDLDLLHTLGDGLGEISKVIQKEEWRQLTDAEKCAIGVFHKNLGDDIKIPFGPLPSSKEGWSSGLEFFEELDAWTHKYEQEVARPTATNDRYVRVYVDSAVSKLSGLATVTIRKVLAESLDDIMRASLCLEPPGLLLSAIIKAIRIFRITYLRYMALPRSRPIKLVAEQPNPGTTHFNFDQLSFQPWSFGGKVPSWSKEKYQPLKLPLPGKLFPNGDCLLIYGGSTATSALAILFAKLSYLKVLVTASPKNLDYLRNYASTRTGIWAMFSTEDTARKAVFVLKAGGSYSALRYLPKDVVTWISARASFSVTLAYTSIGEAFQLGSYRFPGMPEYAAFARDFWILAEEAEQLLVEGKIKVHRPQANAQGS
;
A
#
# COMPACT_ATOMS: atom_id res chain seq x y z
N MET A 1 -9.76 -27.47 -21.67
CA MET A 1 -10.15 -26.72 -20.46
C MET A 1 -10.74 -25.39 -20.89
N THR A 2 -11.96 -25.09 -20.43
CA THR A 2 -12.65 -23.83 -20.71
C THR A 2 -12.11 -22.70 -19.84
N THR A 3 -12.41 -21.45 -20.20
CA THR A 3 -12.04 -20.27 -19.39
C THR A 3 -12.65 -20.31 -17.99
N LYS A 4 -13.88 -20.83 -17.86
CA LYS A 4 -14.57 -20.94 -16.57
C LYS A 4 -13.91 -21.99 -15.67
N GLU A 5 -13.61 -23.17 -16.20
CA GLU A 5 -12.89 -24.21 -15.46
C GLU A 5 -11.51 -23.73 -15.00
N ALA A 6 -10.76 -23.05 -15.89
CA ALA A 6 -9.47 -22.47 -15.55
C ALA A 6 -9.58 -21.43 -14.42
N HIS A 7 -10.58 -20.55 -14.50
CA HIS A 7 -10.88 -19.59 -13.44
C HIS A 7 -11.16 -20.29 -12.11
N ASP A 8 -12.05 -21.29 -12.09
CA ASP A 8 -12.46 -21.97 -10.87
C ASP A 8 -11.27 -22.68 -10.20
N ILE A 9 -10.39 -23.31 -10.99
CA ILE A 9 -9.13 -23.90 -10.50
C ILE A 9 -8.21 -22.82 -9.92
N VAL A 10 -7.94 -21.74 -10.67
CA VAL A 10 -7.04 -20.66 -10.22
C VAL A 10 -7.58 -19.97 -8.95
N VAL A 11 -8.90 -19.79 -8.83
CA VAL A 11 -9.56 -19.28 -7.63
C VAL A 11 -9.39 -20.23 -6.43
N GLN A 12 -9.61 -21.53 -6.61
CA GLN A 12 -9.38 -22.49 -5.53
C GLN A 12 -7.92 -22.51 -5.09
N LEU A 13 -6.98 -22.49 -6.04
CA LEU A 13 -5.55 -22.44 -5.74
C LEU A 13 -5.17 -21.21 -4.92
N GLN A 14 -5.64 -20.02 -5.28
CA GLN A 14 -5.24 -18.80 -4.58
C GLN A 14 -6.01 -18.55 -3.27
N LEU A 15 -7.23 -19.07 -3.12
CA LEU A 15 -8.06 -18.80 -1.94
C LEU A 15 -7.98 -19.89 -0.87
N LEU A 16 -7.77 -21.14 -1.27
CA LEU A 16 -7.78 -22.29 -0.37
C LEU A 16 -6.40 -22.93 -0.25
N GLU A 17 -5.79 -23.26 -1.38
CA GLU A 17 -4.64 -24.17 -1.41
C GLU A 17 -3.30 -23.47 -1.14
N PHE A 18 -2.94 -22.50 -1.98
CA PHE A 18 -1.66 -21.81 -2.01
C PHE A 18 -1.78 -20.27 -1.89
N PRO A 19 -2.54 -19.73 -0.91
CA PRO A 19 -2.71 -18.29 -0.76
C PRO A 19 -1.38 -17.55 -0.55
N TYR A 20 -0.47 -18.17 0.21
CA TYR A 20 0.87 -17.63 0.45
C TYR A 20 1.68 -17.58 -0.85
N ALA A 21 1.73 -18.68 -1.62
CA ALA A 21 2.51 -18.70 -2.86
C ALA A 21 2.00 -17.69 -3.89
N PHE A 22 0.68 -17.59 -4.12
CA PHE A 22 0.13 -16.61 -5.04
C PHE A 22 0.42 -15.17 -4.59
N GLU A 23 0.38 -14.89 -3.29
CA GLU A 23 0.74 -13.58 -2.75
C GLU A 23 2.23 -13.26 -2.94
N LYS A 24 3.10 -14.20 -2.61
CA LYS A 24 4.55 -14.05 -2.76
C LYS A 24 4.94 -13.93 -4.24
N ALA A 25 4.39 -14.76 -5.12
CA ALA A 25 4.63 -14.71 -6.55
C ALA A 25 4.30 -13.34 -7.15
N ARG A 26 3.14 -12.75 -6.82
CA ARG A 26 2.80 -11.37 -7.24
C ARG A 26 3.83 -10.34 -6.76
N LYS A 27 4.29 -10.45 -5.51
CA LYS A 27 5.30 -9.53 -4.94
C LYS A 27 6.65 -9.69 -5.64
N VAL A 28 7.06 -10.93 -5.94
CA VAL A 28 8.31 -11.23 -6.64
C VAL A 28 8.24 -10.75 -8.09
N ALA A 29 7.18 -11.07 -8.85
CA ALA A 29 6.99 -10.58 -10.22
C ALA A 29 7.06 -9.04 -10.32
N LEU A 30 6.44 -8.33 -9.37
CA LEU A 30 6.55 -6.86 -9.28
C LEU A 30 7.97 -6.36 -8.99
N LEU A 31 8.74 -7.12 -8.23
CA LEU A 31 10.15 -6.82 -7.98
C LEU A 31 11.00 -7.07 -9.24
N LYS A 32 10.77 -8.19 -9.94
CA LYS A 32 11.49 -8.59 -11.16
C LYS A 32 11.31 -7.63 -12.32
N ALA A 33 10.15 -6.96 -12.44
CA ALA A 33 9.98 -5.85 -13.37
C ALA A 33 11.03 -4.74 -13.19
N GLY A 34 11.50 -4.52 -11.96
CA GLY A 34 12.59 -3.60 -11.66
C GLY A 34 13.98 -4.10 -12.02
N GLY A 35 14.13 -5.38 -12.38
CA GLY A 35 15.36 -6.01 -12.83
C GLY A 35 15.57 -5.94 -14.35
N ILE A 36 14.57 -5.51 -15.12
CA ILE A 36 14.73 -5.29 -16.56
C ILE A 36 15.13 -3.81 -16.80
N PRO A 37 16.26 -3.51 -17.47
CA PRO A 37 16.76 -2.14 -17.61
C PRO A 37 15.79 -1.14 -18.28
N THR A 38 15.04 -1.57 -19.29
CA THR A 38 14.01 -0.74 -19.97
C THR A 38 12.93 -0.27 -19.00
N MET A 39 12.40 -1.19 -18.18
CA MET A 39 11.36 -0.93 -17.20
C MET A 39 11.86 -0.09 -16.01
N SER A 40 13.03 -0.43 -15.44
CA SER A 40 13.60 0.32 -14.31
C SER A 40 13.95 1.77 -14.71
N LYS A 41 14.45 1.97 -15.94
CA LYS A 41 14.66 3.30 -16.53
C LYS A 41 13.35 4.06 -16.68
N LEU A 42 12.29 3.42 -17.17
CA LEU A 42 10.97 4.05 -17.30
C LEU A 42 10.44 4.54 -15.95
N PHE A 43 10.54 3.73 -14.90
CA PHE A 43 10.08 4.13 -13.57
C PHE A 43 10.88 5.30 -12.99
N ALA A 44 12.19 5.35 -13.27
CA ALA A 44 13.04 6.46 -12.86
C ALA A 44 12.66 7.77 -13.56
N VAL A 45 12.55 7.77 -14.90
CA VAL A 45 12.30 9.01 -15.67
C VAL A 45 10.89 9.57 -15.48
N THR A 46 9.91 8.70 -15.21
CA THR A 46 8.51 9.13 -15.01
C THR A 46 8.22 9.64 -13.59
N GLY A 47 9.22 9.61 -12.70
CA GLY A 47 9.04 9.93 -11.29
C GLY A 47 8.11 8.95 -10.56
N GLN A 48 7.93 7.74 -11.11
CA GLN A 48 7.08 6.71 -10.53
C GLN A 48 7.86 5.82 -9.54
N ASN A 49 9.20 5.83 -9.62
CA ASN A 49 10.10 5.22 -8.66
C ASN A 49 10.66 6.25 -7.65
N ASN A 50 9.80 6.73 -6.76
CA ASN A 50 10.20 7.54 -5.61
C ASN A 50 9.43 7.13 -4.35
N LYS A 51 9.91 7.54 -3.16
CA LYS A 51 9.30 7.18 -1.86
C LYS A 51 7.81 7.56 -1.77
N ARG A 52 7.39 8.63 -2.46
CA ARG A 52 6.00 9.10 -2.46
C ARG A 52 5.07 8.23 -3.29
N ASN A 53 5.53 7.72 -4.43
CA ASN A 53 4.68 7.08 -5.44
C ASN A 53 4.83 5.55 -5.48
N ALA A 54 5.99 5.01 -5.09
CA ALA A 54 6.29 3.59 -5.27
C ALA A 54 5.33 2.67 -4.50
N GLY A 55 5.02 2.99 -3.23
CA GLY A 55 4.06 2.22 -2.45
C GLY A 55 2.64 2.26 -3.02
N LYS A 56 2.17 3.44 -3.47
CA LYS A 56 0.86 3.58 -4.12
C LYS A 56 0.76 2.70 -5.36
N ARG A 57 1.76 2.79 -6.25
CA ARG A 57 1.81 1.98 -7.47
C ARG A 57 1.80 0.49 -7.17
N ALA A 58 2.58 0.06 -6.18
CA ALA A 58 2.64 -1.35 -5.79
C ALA A 58 1.25 -1.87 -5.42
N ILE A 59 0.48 -1.08 -4.67
CA ILE A 59 -0.88 -1.43 -4.28
C ILE A 59 -1.83 -1.34 -5.47
N ASP A 60 -1.83 -0.26 -6.23
CA ASP A 60 -2.70 -0.09 -7.40
C ASP A 60 -2.54 -1.27 -8.36
N THR A 61 -1.30 -1.69 -8.64
CA THR A 61 -1.03 -2.86 -9.46
C THR A 61 -1.54 -4.13 -8.80
N GLN A 62 -1.32 -4.33 -7.50
CA GLN A 62 -1.83 -5.51 -6.79
C GLN A 62 -3.36 -5.60 -6.82
N VAL A 63 -4.08 -4.47 -6.73
CA VAL A 63 -5.55 -4.44 -6.83
C VAL A 63 -5.97 -4.92 -8.22
N LEU A 64 -5.42 -4.32 -9.28
CA LEU A 64 -5.79 -4.68 -10.65
C LEU A 64 -5.50 -6.15 -10.98
N LEU A 65 -4.37 -6.67 -10.51
CA LEU A 65 -4.02 -8.08 -10.70
C LEU A 65 -4.94 -9.01 -9.92
N ARG A 66 -5.32 -8.65 -8.68
CA ARG A 66 -6.27 -9.46 -7.88
C ARG A 66 -7.66 -9.44 -8.49
N GLU A 67 -8.16 -8.30 -8.96
CA GLU A 67 -9.43 -8.21 -9.68
C GLU A 67 -9.40 -9.10 -10.93
N ALA A 68 -8.36 -8.98 -11.75
CA ALA A 68 -8.23 -9.81 -12.95
C ALA A 68 -8.14 -11.31 -12.63
N GLN A 69 -7.46 -11.71 -11.54
CA GLN A 69 -7.27 -13.11 -11.15
C GLN A 69 -8.46 -13.76 -10.42
N THR A 70 -9.33 -12.97 -9.79
CA THR A 70 -10.41 -13.49 -8.92
C THR A 70 -11.80 -13.32 -9.49
N GLN A 71 -11.96 -12.49 -10.50
CA GLN A 71 -13.24 -12.25 -11.16
C GLN A 71 -13.31 -13.06 -12.45
N LEU A 72 -14.51 -13.55 -12.77
CA LEU A 72 -14.77 -14.21 -14.05
C LEU A 72 -14.48 -13.25 -15.20
N ARG A 73 -13.92 -13.78 -16.30
CA ARG A 73 -13.49 -12.99 -17.47
C ARG A 73 -14.62 -12.17 -18.11
N ASP A 74 -15.85 -12.67 -18.04
CA ASP A 74 -17.07 -12.03 -18.56
C ASP A 74 -17.70 -11.02 -17.59
N SER A 75 -17.11 -10.80 -16.41
CA SER A 75 -17.62 -9.87 -15.41
C SER A 75 -17.20 -8.42 -15.67
N ASP A 76 -18.04 -7.47 -15.27
CA ASP A 76 -17.73 -6.03 -15.32
C ASP A 76 -16.48 -5.67 -14.52
N ARG A 77 -16.22 -6.37 -13.41
CA ARG A 77 -15.04 -6.12 -12.57
C ARG A 77 -13.75 -6.52 -13.27
N TYR A 78 -13.74 -7.69 -13.91
CA TYR A 78 -12.61 -8.12 -14.75
C TYR A 78 -12.39 -7.11 -15.89
N ALA A 79 -13.44 -6.79 -16.64
CA ALA A 79 -13.37 -5.85 -17.76
C ALA A 79 -12.85 -4.46 -17.31
N THR A 80 -13.29 -3.98 -16.14
CA THR A 80 -12.81 -2.71 -15.56
C THR A 80 -11.32 -2.76 -15.22
N ALA A 81 -10.85 -3.85 -14.61
CA ALA A 81 -9.44 -4.01 -14.27
C ALA A 81 -8.55 -4.04 -15.53
N VAL A 82 -8.94 -4.81 -16.56
CA VAL A 82 -8.24 -4.88 -17.85
C VAL A 82 -8.27 -3.52 -18.56
N ALA A 83 -9.43 -2.86 -18.65
CA ALA A 83 -9.54 -1.53 -19.24
C ALA A 83 -8.63 -0.52 -18.54
N ARG A 84 -8.50 -0.60 -17.22
CA ARG A 84 -7.60 0.26 -16.44
C ARG A 84 -6.13 -0.04 -16.73
N MET A 85 -5.73 -1.31 -16.79
CA MET A 85 -4.37 -1.69 -17.21
C MET A 85 -4.04 -1.17 -18.60
N ASN A 86 -4.93 -1.37 -19.56
CA ASN A 86 -4.80 -0.86 -20.92
C ASN A 86 -4.67 0.67 -20.96
N TYR A 87 -5.51 1.40 -20.21
CA TYR A 87 -5.44 2.86 -20.12
C TYR A 87 -4.09 3.35 -19.57
N LEU A 88 -3.60 2.73 -18.49
CA LEU A 88 -2.34 3.10 -17.86
C LEU A 88 -1.14 2.84 -18.77
N HIS A 89 -1.18 1.74 -19.54
CA HIS A 89 -0.10 1.37 -20.47
C HIS A 89 -0.17 2.12 -21.82
N ALA A 90 -1.35 2.51 -22.29
CA ALA A 90 -1.58 3.02 -23.66
C ALA A 90 -0.66 4.18 -24.05
N ARG A 91 -0.47 5.18 -23.18
CA ARG A 91 0.42 6.32 -23.48
C ARG A 91 1.88 5.91 -23.65
N TYR A 92 2.33 4.94 -22.86
CA TYR A 92 3.73 4.50 -22.87
C TYR A 92 4.00 3.52 -24.00
N ARG A 93 3.03 2.66 -24.34
CA ARG A 93 3.10 1.78 -25.52
C ARG A 93 3.16 2.60 -26.82
N ARG A 94 2.30 3.61 -26.97
CA ARG A 94 2.34 4.53 -28.13
C ARG A 94 3.67 5.26 -28.29
N ALA A 95 4.36 5.54 -27.18
CA ALA A 95 5.67 6.17 -27.16
C ALA A 95 6.85 5.16 -27.20
N ASN A 96 6.58 3.87 -27.42
CA ASN A 96 7.52 2.76 -27.39
C ASN A 96 8.42 2.75 -26.13
N LYS A 97 7.83 3.09 -24.98
CA LYS A 97 8.49 3.11 -23.67
C LYS A 97 8.17 1.87 -22.83
N ILE A 98 7.01 1.27 -23.05
CA ILE A 98 6.69 -0.09 -22.63
C ILE A 98 6.67 -0.89 -23.93
N THR A 99 7.67 -1.75 -24.12
CA THR A 99 7.76 -2.59 -25.32
C THR A 99 6.87 -3.81 -25.18
N ASP A 100 6.56 -4.45 -26.30
CA ASP A 100 5.78 -5.69 -26.27
C ASP A 100 6.55 -6.83 -25.58
N LEU A 101 7.88 -6.86 -25.68
CA LEU A 101 8.73 -7.81 -24.96
C LEU A 101 8.70 -7.57 -23.44
N ASP A 102 8.70 -6.31 -22.99
CA ASP A 102 8.56 -5.97 -21.56
C ASP A 102 7.22 -6.48 -21.00
N LEU A 103 6.14 -6.35 -21.79
CA LEU A 103 4.81 -6.83 -21.38
C LEU A 103 4.73 -8.35 -21.39
N LEU A 104 5.29 -9.01 -22.40
CA LEU A 104 5.34 -10.47 -22.47
C LEU A 104 6.17 -11.04 -21.31
N HIS A 105 7.30 -10.41 -20.97
CA HIS A 105 8.09 -10.73 -19.78
C HIS A 105 7.29 -10.56 -18.49
N THR A 106 6.62 -9.43 -18.32
CA THR A 106 5.79 -9.18 -17.12
C THR A 106 4.66 -10.19 -16.98
N LEU A 107 4.03 -10.59 -18.08
CA LEU A 107 2.99 -11.63 -18.09
C LEU A 107 3.58 -13.00 -17.70
N GLY A 108 4.73 -13.36 -18.27
CA GLY A 108 5.41 -14.62 -17.99
C GLY A 108 5.96 -14.71 -16.58
N ASP A 109 6.46 -13.61 -16.01
CA ASP A 109 6.85 -13.53 -14.60
C ASP A 109 5.66 -13.83 -13.67
N GLY A 110 4.47 -13.31 -14.00
CA GLY A 110 3.25 -13.60 -13.25
C GLY A 110 2.94 -15.10 -13.19
N LEU A 111 3.21 -15.82 -14.27
CA LEU A 111 2.99 -17.26 -14.40
C LEU A 111 4.12 -18.08 -13.75
N GLY A 112 5.36 -17.80 -14.13
CA GLY A 112 6.55 -18.54 -13.70
C GLY A 112 6.80 -18.44 -12.20
N GLU A 113 6.59 -17.26 -11.61
CA GLU A 113 6.80 -17.08 -10.16
C GLU A 113 5.75 -17.83 -9.33
N ILE A 114 4.52 -18.06 -9.83
CA ILE A 114 3.55 -18.94 -9.14
C ILE A 114 4.13 -20.36 -9.07
N SER A 115 4.59 -20.88 -10.21
CA SER A 115 5.17 -22.22 -10.32
C SER A 115 6.39 -22.39 -9.40
N LYS A 116 7.36 -21.46 -9.50
CA LYS A 116 8.59 -21.49 -8.73
C LYS A 116 8.34 -21.44 -7.23
N VAL A 117 7.48 -20.53 -6.76
CA VAL A 117 7.21 -20.39 -5.32
C VAL A 117 6.49 -21.63 -4.79
N ILE A 118 5.52 -22.19 -5.53
CA ILE A 118 4.86 -23.45 -5.12
C ILE A 118 5.88 -24.58 -5.07
N GLN A 119 6.70 -24.73 -6.11
CA GLN A 119 7.70 -25.78 -6.18
C GLN A 119 8.70 -25.72 -5.04
N LYS A 120 9.13 -24.51 -4.68
CA LYS A 120 10.18 -24.27 -3.68
C LYS A 120 9.63 -24.27 -2.27
N GLU A 121 8.43 -23.77 -2.02
CA GLU A 121 7.98 -23.40 -0.68
C GLU A 121 6.70 -24.08 -0.20
N GLU A 122 5.91 -24.70 -1.08
CA GLU A 122 4.62 -25.31 -0.70
C GLU A 122 4.71 -26.82 -0.51
N TRP A 123 3.67 -27.36 0.13
CA TRP A 123 3.62 -28.75 0.57
C TRP A 123 3.38 -29.75 -0.55
N ARG A 124 3.03 -29.32 -1.77
CA ARG A 124 2.94 -30.17 -2.97
C ARG A 124 3.21 -29.36 -4.24
N GLN A 125 3.39 -30.07 -5.34
CA GLN A 125 3.56 -29.48 -6.67
C GLN A 125 2.22 -29.19 -7.34
N LEU A 126 2.24 -28.30 -8.34
CA LEU A 126 1.13 -28.12 -9.26
C LEU A 126 0.98 -29.36 -10.16
N THR A 127 -0.26 -29.80 -10.33
CA THR A 127 -0.64 -30.80 -11.35
C THR A 127 -0.65 -30.16 -12.74
N ASP A 128 -0.62 -30.98 -13.79
CA ASP A 128 -0.66 -30.48 -15.16
C ASP A 128 -2.01 -29.81 -15.50
N ALA A 129 -3.12 -30.24 -14.86
CA ALA A 129 -4.39 -29.55 -14.96
C ALA A 129 -4.34 -28.15 -14.32
N GLU A 130 -3.68 -28.00 -13.17
CA GLU A 130 -3.50 -26.70 -12.51
C GLU A 130 -2.58 -25.77 -13.31
N LYS A 131 -1.48 -26.29 -13.87
CA LYS A 131 -0.63 -25.52 -14.81
C LYS A 131 -1.40 -25.12 -16.06
N CYS A 132 -2.22 -26.02 -16.62
CA CYS A 132 -3.09 -25.72 -17.75
C CYS A 132 -4.06 -24.58 -17.42
N ALA A 133 -4.68 -24.60 -16.23
CA ALA A 133 -5.56 -23.52 -15.76
C ALA A 133 -4.82 -22.18 -15.65
N ILE A 134 -3.62 -22.18 -15.05
CA ILE A 134 -2.78 -20.98 -14.95
C ILE A 134 -2.41 -20.47 -16.35
N GLY A 135 -2.06 -21.36 -17.28
CA GLY A 135 -1.75 -21.00 -18.66
C GLY A 135 -2.94 -20.43 -19.42
N VAL A 136 -4.13 -21.04 -19.33
CA VAL A 136 -5.37 -20.48 -19.91
C VAL A 136 -5.64 -19.09 -19.35
N PHE A 137 -5.51 -18.89 -18.03
CA PHE A 137 -5.69 -17.58 -17.41
C PHE A 137 -4.71 -16.54 -17.97
N HIS A 138 -3.42 -16.84 -18.05
CA HIS A 138 -2.41 -15.90 -18.54
C HIS A 138 -2.55 -15.61 -20.04
N LYS A 139 -2.90 -16.63 -20.84
CA LYS A 139 -3.18 -16.48 -22.26
C LYS A 139 -4.35 -15.52 -22.49
N ASN A 140 -5.46 -15.74 -21.77
CA ASN A 140 -6.63 -14.86 -21.80
C ASN A 140 -6.30 -13.43 -21.36
N LEU A 141 -5.59 -13.27 -20.25
CA LEU A 141 -5.19 -11.95 -19.76
C LEU A 141 -4.32 -11.25 -20.81
N GLY A 142 -3.32 -11.93 -21.37
CA GLY A 142 -2.42 -11.39 -22.38
C GLY A 142 -3.15 -10.95 -23.65
N ASP A 143 -4.13 -11.72 -24.13
CA ASP A 143 -5.04 -11.31 -25.22
C ASP A 143 -5.77 -10.01 -24.85
N ASP A 144 -6.36 -9.94 -23.66
CA ASP A 144 -7.21 -8.82 -23.23
C ASP A 144 -6.42 -7.52 -22.96
N ILE A 145 -5.15 -7.64 -22.57
CA ILE A 145 -4.21 -6.50 -22.48
C ILE A 145 -3.38 -6.29 -23.77
N LYS A 146 -3.72 -7.01 -24.84
CA LYS A 146 -3.18 -6.87 -26.19
C LYS A 146 -1.66 -7.07 -26.26
N ILE A 147 -1.16 -8.13 -25.64
CA ILE A 147 0.25 -8.55 -25.76
C ILE A 147 0.40 -9.41 -27.00
N PRO A 148 1.30 -9.06 -27.94
CA PRO A 148 1.59 -9.96 -29.04
C PRO A 148 2.46 -11.13 -28.55
N PHE A 149 2.04 -12.34 -28.88
CA PHE A 149 2.74 -13.57 -28.50
C PHE A 149 3.76 -14.04 -29.54
N GLY A 150 4.05 -13.24 -30.58
CA GLY A 150 4.94 -13.63 -31.69
C GLY A 150 6.29 -14.26 -31.33
N PRO A 151 6.94 -13.90 -30.20
CA PRO A 151 8.16 -14.59 -29.75
C PRO A 151 7.98 -16.03 -29.27
N LEU A 152 6.75 -16.47 -28.99
CA LEU A 152 6.44 -17.84 -28.57
C LEU A 152 6.31 -18.77 -29.79
N PRO A 153 6.90 -19.97 -29.75
CA PRO A 153 6.93 -20.89 -30.90
C PRO A 153 5.56 -21.17 -31.52
N SER A 154 4.57 -21.48 -30.70
CA SER A 154 3.24 -21.88 -31.18
C SER A 154 2.30 -20.70 -31.45
N SER A 155 2.80 -19.45 -31.41
CA SER A 155 1.97 -18.25 -31.61
C SER A 155 1.30 -18.16 -32.97
N LYS A 156 1.88 -18.77 -34.02
CA LYS A 156 1.32 -18.78 -35.38
C LYS A 156 0.25 -19.84 -35.58
N GLU A 157 0.45 -21.02 -35.00
CA GLU A 157 -0.42 -22.19 -35.17
C GLU A 157 -1.51 -22.26 -34.09
N GLY A 158 -1.28 -21.57 -32.97
CA GLY A 158 -2.07 -21.68 -31.75
C GLY A 158 -1.55 -22.79 -30.84
N TRP A 159 -1.92 -22.72 -29.57
CA TRP A 159 -1.60 -23.75 -28.59
C TRP A 159 -2.72 -24.78 -28.50
N SER A 160 -2.34 -26.05 -28.41
CA SER A 160 -3.24 -27.18 -28.19
C SER A 160 -3.87 -27.16 -26.79
N SER A 161 -3.18 -26.57 -25.82
CA SER A 161 -3.63 -26.50 -24.43
C SER A 161 -3.06 -25.29 -23.69
N GLY A 162 -3.66 -24.95 -22.55
CA GLY A 162 -3.08 -23.97 -21.64
C GLY A 162 -1.76 -24.43 -21.03
N LEU A 163 -1.53 -25.75 -20.94
CA LEU A 163 -0.26 -26.29 -20.42
C LEU A 163 0.89 -25.96 -21.38
N GLU A 164 0.67 -26.14 -22.67
CA GLU A 164 1.66 -25.80 -23.70
C GLU A 164 1.99 -24.29 -23.68
N PHE A 165 0.96 -23.43 -23.58
CA PHE A 165 1.16 -22.00 -23.41
C PHE A 165 1.95 -21.67 -22.14
N PHE A 166 1.65 -22.35 -21.03
CA PHE A 166 2.37 -22.19 -19.77
C PHE A 166 3.86 -22.50 -19.92
N GLU A 167 4.19 -23.64 -20.52
CA GLU A 167 5.57 -24.11 -20.69
C GLU A 167 6.36 -23.21 -21.65
N GLU A 168 5.76 -22.82 -22.77
CA GLU A 168 6.40 -21.90 -23.71
C GLU A 168 6.65 -20.51 -23.11
N LEU A 169 5.67 -19.95 -22.41
CA LEU A 169 5.80 -18.63 -21.80
C LEU A 169 6.82 -18.62 -20.66
N ASP A 170 6.84 -19.64 -19.80
CA ASP A 170 7.84 -19.76 -18.73
C ASP A 170 9.26 -19.88 -19.32
N ALA A 171 9.46 -20.80 -20.26
CA ALA A 171 10.75 -21.01 -20.92
C ALA A 171 11.24 -19.76 -21.66
N TRP A 172 10.35 -19.08 -22.40
CA TRP A 172 10.68 -17.84 -23.07
C TRP A 172 11.07 -16.73 -22.08
N THR A 173 10.35 -16.63 -20.96
CA THR A 173 10.62 -15.61 -19.92
C THR A 173 12.00 -15.80 -19.33
N HIS A 174 12.38 -17.03 -18.95
CA HIS A 174 13.73 -17.31 -18.43
C HIS A 174 14.82 -16.95 -19.44
N LYS A 175 14.62 -17.29 -20.72
CA LYS A 175 15.57 -16.96 -21.78
C LYS A 175 15.70 -15.45 -21.94
N TYR A 176 14.59 -14.73 -21.97
CA TYR A 176 14.60 -13.27 -22.06
C TYR A 176 15.34 -12.62 -20.89
N GLU A 177 15.15 -13.13 -19.66
CA GLU A 177 15.88 -12.67 -18.48
C GLU A 177 17.38 -12.90 -18.60
N GLN A 178 17.80 -14.08 -19.08
CA GLN A 178 19.21 -14.39 -19.35
C GLN A 178 19.84 -13.42 -20.36
N GLU A 179 19.09 -13.01 -21.37
CA GLU A 179 19.56 -12.11 -22.42
C GLU A 179 19.62 -10.65 -21.96
N VAL A 180 18.61 -10.18 -21.21
CA VAL A 180 18.38 -8.74 -21.01
C VAL A 180 18.65 -8.26 -19.58
N ALA A 181 18.44 -9.10 -18.56
CA ALA A 181 18.59 -8.66 -17.17
C ALA A 181 20.06 -8.40 -16.83
N ARG A 182 20.42 -7.15 -16.56
CA ARG A 182 21.79 -6.72 -16.25
C ARG A 182 21.75 -5.62 -15.18
N PRO A 183 22.73 -5.59 -14.26
CA PRO A 183 22.79 -4.56 -13.23
C PRO A 183 22.97 -3.16 -13.84
N THR A 184 22.07 -2.25 -13.50
CA THR A 184 22.21 -0.82 -13.82
C THR A 184 21.88 0.05 -12.60
N ALA A 185 22.32 1.31 -12.64
CA ALA A 185 22.01 2.28 -11.58
C ALA A 185 20.50 2.47 -11.36
N THR A 186 19.67 2.31 -12.39
CA THR A 186 18.21 2.42 -12.25
C THR A 186 17.59 1.18 -11.59
N ASN A 187 18.19 -0.01 -11.75
CA ASN A 187 17.76 -1.21 -11.02
C ASN A 187 18.07 -1.09 -9.52
N ASP A 188 19.29 -0.68 -9.14
CA ASP A 188 19.64 -0.44 -7.73
C ASP A 188 18.72 0.63 -7.10
N ARG A 189 18.49 1.74 -7.81
CA ARG A 189 17.55 2.77 -7.37
C ARG A 189 16.12 2.23 -7.21
N TYR A 190 15.69 1.29 -8.06
CA TYR A 190 14.39 0.63 -7.92
C TYR A 190 14.30 -0.15 -6.62
N VAL A 191 15.28 -1.00 -6.33
CA VAL A 191 15.34 -1.76 -5.08
C VAL A 191 15.38 -0.83 -3.87
N ARG A 192 16.24 0.20 -3.86
CA ARG A 192 16.32 1.14 -2.74
C ARG A 192 15.01 1.86 -2.45
N VAL A 193 14.29 2.24 -3.49
CA VAL A 193 13.00 2.92 -3.30
C VAL A 193 11.92 1.91 -2.91
N TYR A 194 11.82 0.77 -3.58
CA TYR A 194 10.73 -0.17 -3.38
C TYR A 194 10.90 -1.01 -2.10
N VAL A 195 12.10 -1.56 -1.91
CA VAL A 195 12.49 -2.40 -0.79
C VAL A 195 12.88 -1.58 0.42
N ASP A 196 13.89 -0.70 0.32
CA ASP A 196 14.40 -0.02 1.52
C ASP A 196 13.37 0.94 2.11
N SER A 197 12.47 1.52 1.30
CA SER A 197 11.37 2.33 1.85
C SER A 197 10.33 1.49 2.62
N ALA A 198 10.23 0.18 2.37
CA ALA A 198 9.28 -0.69 3.07
C ALA A 198 9.78 -1.01 4.47
N VAL A 199 11.10 -1.06 4.60
CA VAL A 199 11.82 -1.41 5.82
C VAL A 199 12.53 -0.21 6.43
N SER A 200 12.21 1.01 6.01
CA SER A 200 12.97 2.22 6.39
C SER A 200 12.91 2.55 7.88
N LYS A 201 12.00 1.90 8.62
CA LYS A 201 11.89 2.01 10.08
C LYS A 201 12.78 1.02 10.83
N LEU A 202 13.36 0.04 10.14
CA LEU A 202 14.23 -0.97 10.72
C LEU A 202 15.68 -0.49 10.74
N SER A 203 16.50 -1.08 11.62
CA SER A 203 17.93 -0.79 11.66
C SER A 203 18.62 -1.16 10.34
N GLY A 204 19.79 -0.58 10.08
CA GLY A 204 20.55 -0.87 8.85
C GLY A 204 20.85 -2.36 8.67
N LEU A 205 21.20 -3.06 9.76
CA LEU A 205 21.44 -4.51 9.75
C LEU A 205 20.17 -5.32 9.42
N ALA A 206 19.02 -4.93 9.96
CA ALA A 206 17.74 -5.58 9.65
C ALA A 206 17.34 -5.35 8.19
N THR A 207 17.54 -4.13 7.67
CA THR A 207 17.29 -3.80 6.26
C THR A 207 18.14 -4.65 5.31
N VAL A 208 19.44 -4.77 5.57
CA VAL A 208 20.37 -5.62 4.80
C VAL A 208 19.95 -7.09 4.88
N THR A 209 19.54 -7.56 6.07
CA THR A 209 19.09 -8.94 6.25
C THR A 209 17.83 -9.23 5.42
N ILE A 210 16.85 -8.32 5.40
CA ILE A 210 15.63 -8.46 4.58
C ILE A 210 15.96 -8.45 3.09
N ARG A 211 16.86 -7.58 2.63
CA ARG A 211 17.35 -7.60 1.24
C ARG A 211 17.92 -8.97 0.88
N LYS A 212 18.73 -9.57 1.74
CA LYS A 212 19.30 -10.92 1.54
C LYS A 212 18.25 -12.03 1.55
N VAL A 213 17.21 -11.91 2.38
CA VAL A 213 16.07 -12.85 2.38
C VAL A 213 15.27 -12.73 1.07
N LEU A 214 15.04 -11.52 0.58
CA LEU A 214 14.40 -11.30 -0.72
C LEU A 214 15.26 -11.83 -1.87
N ALA A 215 16.57 -11.61 -1.80
CA ALA A 215 17.55 -12.10 -2.77
C ALA A 215 17.53 -13.63 -2.90
N GLU A 216 17.28 -14.35 -1.81
CA GLU A 216 17.15 -15.81 -1.82
C GLU A 216 15.95 -16.30 -2.66
N SER A 217 14.91 -15.47 -2.78
CA SER A 217 13.72 -15.81 -3.56
C SER A 217 13.89 -15.58 -5.07
N LEU A 218 15.06 -15.07 -5.51
CA LEU A 218 15.38 -14.78 -6.90
C LEU A 218 16.48 -15.73 -7.40
N ASP A 219 16.50 -16.00 -8.71
CA ASP A 219 17.67 -16.61 -9.33
C ASP A 219 18.86 -15.64 -9.39
N ASP A 220 20.06 -16.17 -9.68
CA ASP A 220 21.28 -15.38 -9.65
C ASP A 220 21.30 -14.24 -10.66
N ILE A 221 20.67 -14.42 -11.82
CA ILE A 221 20.64 -13.43 -12.89
C ILE A 221 19.79 -12.24 -12.46
N MET A 222 18.57 -12.50 -12.00
CA MET A 222 17.65 -11.47 -11.57
C MET A 222 18.12 -10.80 -10.28
N ARG A 223 18.68 -11.56 -9.34
CA ARG A 223 19.31 -11.05 -8.11
C ARG A 223 20.45 -10.09 -8.45
N ALA A 224 21.36 -10.48 -9.35
CA ALA A 224 22.45 -9.65 -9.79
C ALA A 224 21.94 -8.39 -10.52
N SER A 225 20.94 -8.54 -11.39
CA SER A 225 20.33 -7.42 -12.11
C SER A 225 19.71 -6.38 -11.18
N LEU A 226 19.08 -6.82 -10.09
CA LEU A 226 18.50 -5.98 -9.06
C LEU A 226 19.54 -5.41 -8.07
N CYS A 227 20.83 -5.72 -8.24
CA CYS A 227 21.91 -5.31 -7.33
C CYS A 227 21.67 -5.77 -5.88
N LEU A 228 21.09 -6.96 -5.71
CA LEU A 228 20.83 -7.56 -4.40
C LEU A 228 21.98 -8.46 -3.98
N GLU A 229 22.45 -8.26 -2.75
CA GLU A 229 23.49 -9.08 -2.15
C GLU A 229 22.97 -10.50 -1.89
N PRO A 230 23.74 -11.55 -2.20
CA PRO A 230 23.34 -12.91 -1.88
C PRO A 230 23.30 -13.11 -0.34
N PRO A 231 22.42 -13.98 0.17
CA PRO A 231 22.51 -14.43 1.54
C PRO A 231 23.83 -15.17 1.76
N GLY A 232 24.49 -14.92 2.91
CA GLY A 232 25.67 -15.70 3.31
C GLY A 232 25.27 -17.13 3.70
N LEU A 233 26.23 -18.05 3.75
CA LEU A 233 25.99 -19.49 3.98
C LEU A 233 25.11 -19.78 5.19
N LEU A 234 25.36 -19.11 6.31
CA LEU A 234 24.56 -19.27 7.53
C LEU A 234 23.10 -18.84 7.34
N LEU A 235 22.87 -17.67 6.76
CA LEU A 235 21.52 -17.16 6.51
C LEU A 235 20.76 -18.05 5.50
N SER A 236 21.45 -18.51 4.45
CA SER A 236 20.89 -19.47 3.49
C SER A 236 20.48 -20.78 4.15
N ALA A 237 21.31 -21.31 5.06
CA ALA A 237 20.98 -22.50 5.83
C ALA A 237 19.75 -22.29 6.73
N ILE A 238 19.66 -21.15 7.41
CA ILE A 238 18.52 -20.79 8.24
C ILE A 238 17.23 -20.68 7.41
N ILE A 239 17.26 -19.96 6.28
CA ILE A 239 16.10 -19.83 5.39
C ILE A 239 15.65 -21.20 4.88
N LYS A 240 16.60 -22.06 4.47
CA LYS A 240 16.31 -23.42 4.02
C LYS A 240 15.70 -24.26 5.13
N ALA A 241 16.21 -24.18 6.36
CA ALA A 241 15.66 -24.90 7.51
C ALA A 241 14.23 -24.45 7.83
N ILE A 242 13.96 -23.14 7.88
CA ILE A 242 12.62 -22.58 8.11
C ILE A 242 11.64 -23.07 7.03
N ARG A 243 12.07 -23.05 5.76
CA ARG A 243 11.26 -23.53 4.63
C ARG A 243 10.95 -25.02 4.74
N ILE A 244 11.95 -25.87 5.00
CA ILE A 244 11.75 -27.32 5.15
C ILE A 244 10.80 -27.61 6.32
N PHE A 245 10.97 -26.89 7.43
CA PHE A 245 10.07 -26.99 8.57
C PHE A 245 8.63 -26.61 8.19
N ARG A 246 8.42 -25.47 7.52
CA ARG A 246 7.09 -25.04 7.03
C ARG A 246 6.46 -26.08 6.11
N ILE A 247 7.20 -26.58 5.12
CA ILE A 247 6.72 -27.59 4.16
C ILE A 247 6.29 -28.86 4.88
N THR A 248 7.13 -29.36 5.79
CA THR A 248 6.85 -30.56 6.58
C THR A 248 5.62 -30.37 7.47
N TYR A 249 5.53 -29.22 8.16
CA TYR A 249 4.37 -28.87 8.98
C TYR A 249 3.08 -28.81 8.14
N LEU A 250 3.12 -28.11 6.99
CA LEU A 250 1.95 -27.99 6.12
C LEU A 250 1.52 -29.32 5.52
N ARG A 251 2.46 -30.22 5.21
CA ARG A 251 2.17 -31.51 4.62
C ARG A 251 1.57 -32.51 5.61
N TYR A 252 2.04 -32.52 6.86
CA TYR A 252 1.71 -33.60 7.80
C TYR A 252 0.91 -33.15 9.03
N MET A 253 0.95 -31.87 9.39
CA MET A 253 0.36 -31.37 10.64
C MET A 253 -0.76 -30.37 10.42
N ALA A 254 -0.71 -29.59 9.34
CA ALA A 254 -1.75 -28.62 9.02
C ALA A 254 -2.98 -29.30 8.40
N LEU A 255 -4.16 -28.98 8.90
CA LEU A 255 -5.40 -29.39 8.27
C LEU A 255 -5.66 -28.57 6.99
N PRO A 256 -6.34 -29.15 5.98
CA PRO A 256 -6.82 -28.40 4.83
C PRO A 256 -7.64 -27.19 5.27
N ARG A 257 -7.49 -26.10 4.53
CA ARG A 257 -8.20 -24.86 4.84
C ARG A 257 -9.69 -25.03 4.54
N SER A 258 -10.53 -24.91 5.56
CA SER A 258 -11.99 -25.06 5.44
C SER A 258 -12.71 -23.79 4.97
N ARG A 259 -12.03 -22.63 4.95
CA ARG A 259 -12.62 -21.35 4.55
C ARG A 259 -11.70 -20.59 3.60
N PRO A 260 -12.19 -20.14 2.42
CA PRO A 260 -11.38 -19.37 1.50
C PRO A 260 -10.93 -18.05 2.13
N ILE A 261 -9.69 -17.64 1.88
CA ILE A 261 -9.25 -16.30 2.22
C ILE A 261 -9.99 -15.28 1.35
N LYS A 262 -10.18 -14.04 1.84
CA LYS A 262 -10.74 -12.96 1.03
C LYS A 262 -9.60 -12.08 0.50
N LEU A 263 -9.38 -12.11 -0.81
CA LEU A 263 -8.32 -11.31 -1.46
C LEU A 263 -8.77 -9.89 -1.78
N VAL A 264 -10.04 -9.71 -2.15
CA VAL A 264 -10.70 -8.44 -2.43
C VAL A 264 -12.13 -8.49 -1.89
N ALA A 265 -12.63 -7.39 -1.33
CA ALA A 265 -14.02 -7.32 -0.92
C ALA A 265 -14.98 -7.44 -2.14
N GLU A 266 -16.14 -8.08 -1.93
CA GLU A 266 -17.17 -8.25 -2.96
C GLU A 266 -17.85 -6.93 -3.32
N GLN A 267 -17.99 -6.04 -2.32
CA GLN A 267 -18.65 -4.76 -2.47
C GLN A 267 -17.72 -3.64 -1.97
N PRO A 268 -17.80 -2.44 -2.58
CA PRO A 268 -17.12 -1.27 -2.04
C PRO A 268 -17.70 -0.91 -0.67
N ASN A 269 -16.93 -0.17 0.14
CA ASN A 269 -17.37 0.28 1.45
C ASN A 269 -18.64 1.14 1.32
N PRO A 270 -19.68 0.93 2.16
CA PRO A 270 -20.94 1.65 2.07
C PRO A 270 -20.77 3.16 1.95
N GLY A 271 -21.32 3.74 0.88
CA GLY A 271 -21.25 5.18 0.61
C GLY A 271 -19.89 5.68 0.09
N THR A 272 -19.03 4.79 -0.40
CA THR A 272 -17.78 5.12 -1.12
C THR A 272 -17.62 4.21 -2.34
N THR A 273 -16.64 4.51 -3.20
CA THR A 273 -16.19 3.62 -4.29
C THR A 273 -14.98 2.75 -3.92
N HIS A 274 -14.56 2.75 -2.65
CA HIS A 274 -13.30 2.14 -2.19
C HIS A 274 -13.51 0.77 -1.54
N PHE A 275 -12.61 -0.18 -1.81
CA PHE A 275 -12.51 -1.53 -1.26
C PHE A 275 -11.46 -1.56 -0.16
N ASN A 276 -11.68 -2.40 0.86
CA ASN A 276 -10.67 -2.70 1.88
C ASN A 276 -9.87 -3.95 1.49
N PHE A 277 -8.61 -3.99 1.90
CA PHE A 277 -7.76 -5.18 1.82
C PHE A 277 -7.43 -5.66 3.23
N ASP A 278 -7.70 -6.94 3.50
CA ASP A 278 -7.48 -7.55 4.82
C ASP A 278 -6.02 -8.03 5.00
N GLN A 279 -5.20 -8.07 3.93
CA GLN A 279 -3.80 -8.50 3.99
C GLN A 279 -2.83 -7.31 4.04
N LEU A 280 -1.84 -7.39 4.94
CA LEU A 280 -0.69 -6.47 4.95
C LEU A 280 0.13 -6.64 3.66
N SER A 281 0.14 -5.62 2.80
CA SER A 281 1.06 -5.56 1.66
C SER A 281 2.47 -5.18 2.12
N PHE A 282 3.48 -5.41 1.27
CA PHE A 282 4.90 -5.09 1.58
C PHE A 282 5.12 -3.58 1.81
N GLN A 283 4.22 -2.78 1.25
CA GLN A 283 4.08 -1.35 1.46
C GLN A 283 2.60 -1.11 1.68
N PRO A 284 2.04 -1.34 2.87
CA PRO A 284 0.68 -0.92 3.09
C PRO A 284 0.68 0.59 2.87
N TRP A 285 -0.09 1.11 1.92
CA TRP A 285 -0.19 2.56 1.70
C TRP A 285 -0.74 3.24 2.96
N SER A 286 -1.42 2.48 3.81
CA SER A 286 -1.83 2.85 5.17
C SER A 286 -0.74 2.76 6.24
N PHE A 287 0.41 2.17 5.92
CA PHE A 287 1.59 2.11 6.80
C PHE A 287 2.78 2.90 6.23
N GLY A 288 2.79 3.23 4.93
CA GLY A 288 3.75 4.10 4.23
C GLY A 288 3.26 5.53 4.00
N GLY A 289 1.96 5.78 4.19
CA GLY A 289 1.45 7.11 4.49
C GLY A 289 1.58 7.32 5.98
N LYS A 290 2.54 8.17 6.39
CA LYS A 290 2.51 8.98 7.61
C LYS A 290 1.31 8.67 8.53
N VAL A 291 1.53 8.21 9.77
CA VAL A 291 0.66 8.70 10.86
C VAL A 291 0.63 10.21 10.65
N PRO A 292 -0.49 10.85 10.27
CA PRO A 292 -0.44 12.18 9.71
C PRO A 292 0.05 13.17 10.77
N SER A 293 1.33 13.57 10.73
CA SER A 293 1.92 14.69 11.49
C SER A 293 1.35 14.89 12.89
N TRP A 294 1.30 13.85 13.72
CA TRP A 294 0.63 13.98 15.01
C TRP A 294 1.48 14.54 16.13
N SER A 295 2.68 15.06 15.86
CA SER A 295 3.65 15.26 16.93
C SER A 295 3.95 16.69 17.37
N LYS A 296 3.32 17.77 16.90
CA LYS A 296 3.32 19.09 17.63
C LYS A 296 2.36 20.12 17.10
N GLU A 297 2.13 20.05 15.80
CA GLU A 297 1.42 21.05 15.01
C GLU A 297 0.05 21.43 15.58
N LYS A 298 -0.57 20.55 16.37
CA LYS A 298 -1.92 20.75 16.93
C LYS A 298 -1.94 21.13 18.41
N TYR A 299 -0.84 20.95 19.14
CA TYR A 299 -0.77 21.21 20.59
C TYR A 299 -0.21 22.59 20.90
N GLN A 300 0.76 23.10 20.13
CA GLN A 300 1.48 24.33 20.45
C GLN A 300 0.68 25.63 20.23
N PRO A 301 -0.15 25.78 19.16
CA PRO A 301 -1.00 26.96 19.02
C PRO A 301 -2.08 27.06 20.11
N LEU A 302 -2.47 25.91 20.67
CA LEU A 302 -3.50 25.77 21.71
C LEU A 302 -2.93 25.60 23.13
N LYS A 303 -1.59 25.57 23.29
CA LYS A 303 -0.87 25.32 24.55
C LYS A 303 -1.30 24.05 25.32
N LEU A 304 -1.74 23.00 24.64
CA LEU A 304 -2.22 21.76 25.27
C LEU A 304 -1.07 20.90 25.86
N PRO A 305 -1.32 20.01 26.83
CA PRO A 305 -0.25 19.24 27.50
C PRO A 305 0.06 17.94 26.76
N LEU A 306 1.30 17.48 26.84
CA LEU A 306 1.66 16.15 26.36
C LEU A 306 0.82 15.04 27.05
N PRO A 307 0.55 13.92 26.36
CA PRO A 307 -0.07 12.74 26.97
C PRO A 307 0.62 12.37 28.29
N GLY A 308 -0.17 12.01 29.32
CA GLY A 308 0.34 11.69 30.65
C GLY A 308 0.62 12.88 31.58
N LYS A 309 0.52 14.14 31.13
CA LYS A 309 0.58 15.34 31.99
C LYS A 309 -0.83 15.91 32.24
N LEU A 310 -1.17 16.11 33.51
CA LEU A 310 -2.44 16.74 33.92
C LEU A 310 -2.50 18.20 33.45
N PHE A 311 -3.59 18.58 32.80
CA PHE A 311 -3.88 19.98 32.50
C PHE A 311 -4.51 20.64 33.74
N PRO A 312 -3.92 21.73 34.27
CA PRO A 312 -4.57 22.49 35.32
C PRO A 312 -5.72 23.26 34.68
N ASN A 313 -6.94 22.93 35.09
CA ASN A 313 -8.24 23.43 34.62
C ASN A 313 -8.80 22.64 33.42
N GLY A 314 -9.92 21.95 33.67
CA GLY A 314 -10.58 21.00 32.77
C GLY A 314 -11.19 21.63 31.51
N ASP A 315 -10.34 22.11 30.61
CA ASP A 315 -10.76 22.67 29.33
C ASP A 315 -11.15 21.58 28.32
N CYS A 316 -12.08 21.97 27.44
CA CYS A 316 -12.81 21.08 26.55
C CYS A 316 -12.32 21.23 25.10
N LEU A 317 -12.09 20.11 24.40
CA LEU A 317 -11.62 20.04 23.01
C LEU A 317 -12.67 19.39 22.10
N LEU A 318 -13.20 20.08 21.09
CA LEU A 318 -14.05 19.48 20.04
C LEU A 318 -13.29 19.32 18.74
N ILE A 319 -13.59 18.25 18.03
CA ILE A 319 -12.99 17.87 16.77
C ILE A 319 -14.13 17.70 15.75
N TYR A 320 -14.26 18.63 14.83
CA TYR A 320 -15.30 18.66 13.82
C TYR A 320 -14.84 17.90 12.58
N GLY A 321 -15.47 16.75 12.31
CA GLY A 321 -15.04 15.77 11.30
C GLY A 321 -14.38 14.50 11.89
N GLY A 322 -14.90 13.98 12.99
CA GLY A 322 -14.37 12.86 13.77
C GLY A 322 -14.08 11.56 13.02
N SER A 323 -14.81 11.31 11.93
CA SER A 323 -14.73 10.07 11.17
C SER A 323 -13.55 10.00 10.19
N THR A 324 -12.62 10.96 10.25
CA THR A 324 -11.38 10.94 9.46
C THR A 324 -10.28 10.22 10.24
N ALA A 325 -9.36 9.54 9.54
CA ALA A 325 -8.22 8.87 10.16
C ALA A 325 -7.43 9.79 11.10
N THR A 326 -7.27 11.05 10.69
CA THR A 326 -6.60 12.08 11.48
C THR A 326 -7.42 12.47 12.71
N SER A 327 -8.73 12.71 12.59
CA SER A 327 -9.55 13.08 13.76
C SER A 327 -9.69 11.96 14.79
N ALA A 328 -9.67 10.69 14.37
CA ALA A 328 -9.67 9.56 15.30
C ALA A 328 -8.44 9.56 16.22
N LEU A 329 -7.25 9.85 15.67
CA LEU A 329 -6.01 10.00 16.43
C LEU A 329 -6.03 11.23 17.34
N ALA A 330 -6.61 12.34 16.87
CA ALA A 330 -6.81 13.56 17.66
C ALA A 330 -7.58 13.30 18.95
N ILE A 331 -8.68 12.53 18.83
CA ILE A 331 -9.56 12.20 19.96
C ILE A 331 -8.80 11.37 20.99
N LEU A 332 -8.01 10.41 20.51
CA LEU A 332 -7.22 9.51 21.34
C LEU A 332 -6.16 10.28 22.15
N PHE A 333 -5.33 11.09 21.50
CA PHE A 333 -4.26 11.82 22.18
C PHE A 333 -4.82 12.83 23.18
N ALA A 334 -5.90 13.51 22.83
CA ALA A 334 -6.55 14.45 23.74
C ALA A 334 -7.12 13.76 24.99
N LYS A 335 -7.65 12.53 24.86
CA LYS A 335 -8.06 11.71 26.01
C LYS A 335 -6.88 11.27 26.88
N LEU A 336 -5.76 10.87 26.26
CA LEU A 336 -4.52 10.52 26.98
C LEU A 336 -3.88 11.74 27.67
N SER A 337 -4.21 12.95 27.21
CA SER A 337 -3.91 14.24 27.86
C SER A 337 -4.97 14.67 28.89
N TYR A 338 -5.92 13.80 29.26
CA TYR A 338 -7.02 14.06 30.20
C TYR A 338 -7.96 15.21 29.81
N LEU A 339 -8.07 15.54 28.52
CA LEU A 339 -8.97 16.58 28.03
C LEU A 339 -10.40 16.04 27.88
N LYS A 340 -11.39 16.92 28.06
CA LYS A 340 -12.78 16.60 27.73
C LYS A 340 -12.98 16.72 26.21
N VAL A 341 -13.06 15.60 25.51
CA VAL A 341 -13.08 15.56 24.03
C VAL A 341 -14.46 15.38 23.43
N LEU A 342 -14.73 16.13 22.38
CA LEU A 342 -16.01 16.23 21.72
C LEU A 342 -15.83 16.09 20.24
N VAL A 343 -16.85 15.62 19.54
CA VAL A 343 -16.65 15.26 18.13
C VAL A 343 -17.93 15.56 17.35
N THR A 344 -17.80 16.13 16.15
CA THR A 344 -18.89 16.12 15.17
C THR A 344 -18.57 15.14 14.05
N ALA A 345 -19.59 14.44 13.55
CA ALA A 345 -19.51 13.65 12.32
C ALA A 345 -20.88 13.55 11.66
N SER A 346 -20.91 13.09 10.41
CA SER A 346 -22.16 12.75 9.73
C SER A 346 -22.90 11.64 10.46
N PRO A 347 -24.25 11.61 10.42
CA PRO A 347 -25.07 10.60 11.12
C PRO A 347 -24.62 9.15 10.91
N LYS A 348 -24.22 8.81 9.67
CA LYS A 348 -23.71 7.48 9.28
C LYS A 348 -22.41 7.04 9.99
N ASN A 349 -21.68 7.96 10.61
CA ASN A 349 -20.41 7.69 11.29
C ASN A 349 -20.50 7.81 12.82
N LEU A 350 -21.72 7.95 13.37
CA LEU A 350 -21.93 8.09 14.80
C LEU A 350 -21.59 6.80 15.57
N ASP A 351 -21.90 5.62 15.02
CA ASP A 351 -21.57 4.33 15.65
C ASP A 351 -20.06 4.07 15.68
N TYR A 352 -19.34 4.48 14.63
CA TYR A 352 -17.88 4.47 14.63
C TYR A 352 -17.31 5.30 15.80
N LEU A 353 -17.88 6.48 16.05
CA LEU A 353 -17.39 7.40 17.10
C LEU A 353 -17.86 7.09 18.51
N ARG A 354 -18.96 6.34 18.69
CA ARG A 354 -19.43 5.88 20.00
C ARG A 354 -18.39 5.01 20.71
N ASN A 355 -17.56 4.29 19.96
CA ASN A 355 -16.43 3.54 20.49
C ASN A 355 -15.25 4.44 20.96
N TYR A 356 -15.23 5.72 20.58
CA TYR A 356 -14.11 6.64 20.85
C TYR A 356 -14.44 7.82 21.76
N ALA A 357 -15.70 8.26 21.93
CA ALA A 357 -16.02 9.50 22.67
C ALA A 357 -17.25 9.41 23.58
N SER A 358 -17.09 9.80 24.86
CA SER A 358 -18.17 10.08 25.82
C SER A 358 -18.32 11.60 26.03
N THR A 359 -19.41 12.17 25.50
CA THR A 359 -20.10 13.45 25.86
C THR A 359 -19.50 14.88 25.61
N ARG A 360 -20.26 15.65 24.77
CA ARG A 360 -20.75 17.08 24.68
C ARG A 360 -19.90 18.42 24.86
N THR A 361 -19.83 19.19 23.73
CA THR A 361 -19.69 20.69 23.38
C THR A 361 -18.42 21.62 23.49
N GLY A 362 -17.80 22.07 22.34
CA GLY A 362 -16.80 23.20 22.17
C GLY A 362 -15.60 23.09 21.14
N ILE A 363 -15.57 23.84 19.99
CA ILE A 363 -15.20 23.54 18.54
C ILE A 363 -13.73 23.66 17.99
N TRP A 364 -13.25 22.67 17.19
CA TRP A 364 -12.14 22.74 16.18
C TRP A 364 -12.59 22.10 14.84
N ALA A 365 -12.15 22.54 13.64
CA ALA A 365 -12.65 22.00 12.36
C ALA A 365 -11.60 21.43 11.38
N MET A 366 -11.86 20.21 10.89
CA MET A 366 -10.94 19.47 10.02
C MET A 366 -11.34 19.49 8.53
N PHE A 367 -12.50 20.05 8.19
CA PHE A 367 -12.85 20.48 6.85
C PHE A 367 -13.45 21.87 6.92
N SER A 368 -12.60 22.88 7.09
CA SER A 368 -13.02 24.27 7.15
C SER A 368 -13.41 24.76 5.74
N THR A 369 -14.70 24.66 5.42
CA THR A 369 -15.35 25.63 4.52
C THR A 369 -15.57 26.93 5.29
N GLU A 370 -15.76 28.04 4.58
CA GLU A 370 -16.09 29.32 5.20
C GLU A 370 -17.23 29.20 6.22
N ASP A 371 -18.33 28.55 5.83
CA ASP A 371 -19.52 28.35 6.69
C ASP A 371 -19.18 27.58 7.98
N THR A 372 -18.43 26.48 7.87
CA THR A 372 -18.04 25.68 9.04
C THR A 372 -17.07 26.40 9.97
N ALA A 373 -16.18 27.24 9.43
CA ALA A 373 -15.24 28.03 10.22
C ALA A 373 -15.97 29.13 11.01
N ARG A 374 -16.93 29.80 10.36
CA ARG A 374 -17.76 30.82 11.01
C ARG A 374 -18.61 30.21 12.14
N LYS A 375 -19.23 29.06 11.91
CA LYS A 375 -19.99 28.31 12.94
C LYS A 375 -19.10 27.85 14.09
N ALA A 376 -17.88 27.39 13.80
CA ALA A 376 -16.92 26.97 14.82
C ALA A 376 -16.55 28.11 15.78
N VAL A 377 -16.23 29.27 15.22
CA VAL A 377 -15.79 30.45 15.97
C VAL A 377 -16.96 31.13 16.70
N PHE A 378 -18.20 31.03 16.20
CA PHE A 378 -19.38 31.56 16.89
C PHE A 378 -19.64 30.87 18.23
N VAL A 379 -19.22 29.61 18.37
CA VAL A 379 -19.37 28.83 19.61
C VAL A 379 -18.18 29.00 20.55
N LEU A 380 -17.07 29.59 20.08
CA LEU A 380 -15.96 30.01 20.95
C LEU A 380 -16.37 31.30 21.67
N LYS A 381 -16.39 31.29 23.00
CA LYS A 381 -16.49 32.53 23.79
C LYS A 381 -15.24 33.40 23.55
N ALA A 382 -15.34 34.72 23.81
CA ALA A 382 -14.22 35.65 23.65
C ALA A 382 -12.96 35.13 24.36
N GLY A 383 -11.86 34.98 23.60
CA GLY A 383 -10.57 34.43 24.09
C GLY A 383 -10.26 32.99 23.66
N GLY A 384 -11.15 32.32 22.91
CA GLY A 384 -10.89 30.99 22.36
C GLY A 384 -9.83 30.96 21.26
N SER A 385 -9.31 29.77 20.95
CA SER A 385 -8.31 29.54 19.91
C SER A 385 -8.87 28.63 18.82
N TYR A 386 -8.80 29.08 17.56
CA TYR A 386 -9.25 28.35 16.39
C TYR A 386 -8.08 28.04 15.46
N SER A 387 -7.86 26.75 15.18
CA SER A 387 -6.86 26.30 14.22
C SER A 387 -7.53 25.69 12.98
N ALA A 388 -6.89 25.75 11.81
CA ALA A 388 -7.38 25.11 10.59
C ALA A 388 -6.24 24.41 9.82
N LEU A 389 -6.58 23.32 9.12
CA LEU A 389 -5.63 22.58 8.26
C LEU A 389 -5.65 23.05 6.80
N ARG A 390 -6.64 23.87 6.41
CA ARG A 390 -6.71 24.52 5.10
C ARG A 390 -6.63 26.03 5.27
N TYR A 391 -6.11 26.68 4.23
CA TYR A 391 -6.30 28.13 4.07
C TYR A 391 -7.78 28.47 3.94
N LEU A 392 -8.18 29.49 4.68
CA LEU A 392 -9.46 30.17 4.55
C LEU A 392 -9.25 31.47 3.76
N PRO A 393 -10.27 31.96 3.04
CA PRO A 393 -10.23 33.27 2.41
C PRO A 393 -9.82 34.37 3.40
N LYS A 394 -9.12 35.40 2.91
CA LYS A 394 -8.51 36.45 3.75
C LYS A 394 -9.52 37.17 4.62
N ASP A 395 -10.71 37.45 4.09
CA ASP A 395 -11.84 38.07 4.78
C ASP A 395 -12.36 37.18 5.92
N VAL A 396 -12.41 35.85 5.72
CA VAL A 396 -12.77 34.88 6.76
C VAL A 396 -11.71 34.87 7.86
N VAL A 397 -10.43 34.85 7.50
CA VAL A 397 -9.32 34.90 8.47
C VAL A 397 -9.38 36.18 9.30
N THR A 398 -9.54 37.34 8.67
CA THR A 398 -9.69 38.63 9.38
C THR A 398 -10.89 38.62 10.32
N TRP A 399 -12.02 38.03 9.89
CA TRP A 399 -13.21 37.91 10.72
C TRP A 399 -13.00 36.99 11.94
N ILE A 400 -12.25 35.90 11.78
CA ILE A 400 -11.91 34.97 12.87
C ILE A 400 -10.93 35.61 13.85
N SER A 401 -9.85 36.21 13.34
CA SER A 401 -8.80 36.82 14.16
C SER A 401 -9.31 37.98 15.04
N ALA A 402 -10.42 38.60 14.68
CA ALA A 402 -11.10 39.61 15.50
C ALA A 402 -11.87 39.01 16.70
N ARG A 403 -12.03 37.69 16.78
CA ARG A 403 -12.91 36.98 17.73
C ARG A 403 -12.21 35.85 18.50
N ALA A 404 -11.19 35.25 17.89
CA ALA A 404 -10.43 34.14 18.43
C ALA A 404 -8.97 34.23 17.94
N SER A 405 -8.06 33.59 18.66
CA SER A 405 -6.70 33.40 18.12
C SER A 405 -6.79 32.46 16.90
N PHE A 406 -6.09 32.81 15.82
CA PHE A 406 -6.12 32.03 14.58
C PHE A 406 -4.76 31.45 14.25
N SER A 407 -4.72 30.15 13.93
CA SER A 407 -3.53 29.51 13.37
C SER A 407 -3.89 28.60 12.20
N VAL A 408 -3.08 28.60 11.15
CA VAL A 408 -3.11 27.55 10.13
C VAL A 408 -1.95 26.63 10.38
N THR A 409 -2.20 25.31 10.41
CA THR A 409 -1.11 24.35 10.59
C THR A 409 -1.15 23.26 9.52
N LEU A 410 0.02 23.01 8.93
CA LEU A 410 0.21 22.04 7.86
C LEU A 410 1.23 20.99 8.29
N ALA A 411 0.95 19.72 7.97
CA ALA A 411 1.80 18.54 8.20
C ALA A 411 3.28 18.64 7.79
N TYR A 412 3.66 19.67 7.04
CA TYR A 412 5.01 19.91 6.58
C TYR A 412 5.80 20.81 7.53
N THR A 413 5.15 21.55 8.42
CA THR A 413 5.82 22.41 9.41
C THR A 413 6.58 21.60 10.48
N SER A 414 6.19 20.35 10.73
CA SER A 414 6.87 19.41 11.63
C SER A 414 8.25 18.98 11.14
N ILE A 415 8.59 19.28 9.88
CA ILE A 415 9.93 19.05 9.33
C ILE A 415 10.91 20.09 9.91
N GLY A 416 10.41 21.26 10.33
CA GLY A 416 11.21 22.36 10.88
C GLY A 416 11.94 23.19 9.83
N GLU A 417 11.81 22.83 8.55
CA GLU A 417 12.42 23.52 7.42
C GLU A 417 11.40 24.41 6.69
N ALA A 418 11.91 25.43 5.99
CA ALA A 418 11.07 26.28 5.15
C ALA A 418 10.56 25.48 3.94
N PHE A 419 9.30 25.67 3.56
CA PHE A 419 8.73 25.02 2.37
C PHE A 419 7.75 25.94 1.64
N GLN A 420 7.47 25.62 0.37
CA GLN A 420 6.54 26.38 -0.46
C GLN A 420 5.37 25.49 -0.88
N LEU A 421 4.14 26.01 -0.75
CA LEU A 421 2.92 25.35 -1.19
C LEU A 421 2.12 26.30 -2.08
N GLY A 422 2.18 26.07 -3.39
CA GLY A 422 1.64 27.00 -4.38
C GLY A 422 2.33 28.37 -4.30
N SER A 423 1.56 29.44 -4.20
CA SER A 423 2.07 30.81 -4.06
C SER A 423 2.51 31.18 -2.64
N TYR A 424 2.36 30.28 -1.65
CA TYR A 424 2.62 30.60 -0.24
C TYR A 424 3.93 30.00 0.26
N ARG A 425 4.75 30.82 0.91
CA ARG A 425 6.03 30.45 1.52
C ARG A 425 5.88 30.30 3.03
N PHE A 426 6.32 29.17 3.56
CA PHE A 426 6.37 28.87 4.99
C PHE A 426 7.82 29.00 5.49
N PRO A 427 8.06 29.76 6.57
CA PRO A 427 9.38 29.79 7.19
C PRO A 427 9.68 28.46 7.89
N GLY A 428 10.96 28.16 8.06
CA GLY A 428 11.38 27.02 8.87
C GLY A 428 11.06 27.29 10.34
N MET A 429 10.53 26.28 11.02
CA MET A 429 10.13 26.33 12.43
C MET A 429 10.83 25.20 13.21
N PRO A 430 12.13 25.30 13.52
CA PRO A 430 12.91 24.24 14.15
C PRO A 430 12.32 23.72 15.47
N GLU A 431 11.61 24.58 16.21
CA GLU A 431 10.89 24.28 17.44
C GLU A 431 9.67 23.35 17.24
N TYR A 432 9.18 23.24 16.01
CA TYR A 432 8.14 22.28 15.61
C TYR A 432 8.75 20.90 15.37
N ALA A 433 9.95 20.84 14.79
CA ALA A 433 10.69 19.59 14.63
C ALA A 433 11.20 19.01 15.96
N ALA A 434 11.61 19.87 16.90
CA ALA A 434 12.13 19.43 18.20
C ALA A 434 11.10 18.63 19.01
N PHE A 435 9.89 19.18 19.22
CA PHE A 435 8.88 18.43 19.97
C PHE A 435 8.15 17.40 19.11
N ALA A 436 8.18 17.51 17.77
CA ALA A 436 7.80 16.38 16.95
C ALA A 436 8.57 15.14 17.38
N ARG A 437 9.90 15.24 17.56
CA ARG A 437 10.73 14.15 18.11
C ARG A 437 10.30 13.73 19.52
N ASP A 438 10.07 14.67 20.43
CA ASP A 438 9.71 14.36 21.83
C ASP A 438 8.33 13.68 21.96
N PHE A 439 7.37 14.06 21.13
CA PHE A 439 6.04 13.44 21.07
C PHE A 439 6.09 12.06 20.38
N TRP A 440 7.05 11.83 19.47
CA TRP A 440 7.27 10.50 18.89
C TRP A 440 7.71 9.46 19.94
N ILE A 441 8.48 9.88 20.95
CA ILE A 441 8.89 9.02 22.06
C ILE A 441 7.66 8.60 22.91
N LEU A 442 6.69 9.50 23.10
CA LEU A 442 5.42 9.18 23.77
C LEU A 442 4.44 8.37 22.89
N ALA A 443 4.59 8.44 21.56
CA ALA A 443 3.78 7.66 20.63
C ALA A 443 4.18 6.17 20.60
N GLU A 444 5.37 5.80 21.09
CA GLU A 444 5.77 4.39 21.29
C GLU A 444 4.86 3.68 22.31
N GLU A 445 4.35 4.38 23.34
CA GLU A 445 3.35 3.84 24.26
C GLU A 445 1.98 3.64 23.57
N ALA A 446 1.61 4.50 22.63
CA ALA A 446 0.40 4.32 21.81
C ALA A 446 0.54 3.18 20.79
N GLU A 447 1.77 2.88 20.35
CA GLU A 447 2.09 1.71 19.52
C GLU A 447 1.92 0.41 20.30
N GLN A 448 2.28 0.36 21.59
CA GLN A 448 1.94 -0.78 22.45
C GLN A 448 0.42 -0.98 22.58
N LEU A 449 -0.37 0.10 22.69
CA LEU A 449 -1.84 0.00 22.72
C LEU A 449 -2.44 -0.47 21.37
N LEU A 450 -1.77 -0.22 20.24
CA LEU A 450 -2.12 -0.78 18.94
C LEU A 450 -1.74 -2.28 18.85
N VAL A 451 -0.57 -2.66 19.36
CA VAL A 451 -0.09 -4.05 19.41
C VAL A 451 -0.96 -4.90 20.33
N GLU A 452 -1.40 -4.36 21.47
CA GLU A 452 -2.32 -4.99 22.42
C GLU A 452 -3.78 -5.02 21.93
N GLY A 453 -4.08 -4.46 20.76
CA GLY A 453 -5.42 -4.44 20.17
C GLY A 453 -6.44 -3.56 20.92
N LYS A 454 -5.99 -2.80 21.92
CA LYS A 454 -6.79 -1.83 22.67
C LYS A 454 -7.20 -0.63 21.79
N ILE A 455 -6.52 -0.44 20.65
CA ILE A 455 -6.80 0.60 19.65
C ILE A 455 -6.70 0.00 18.24
N LYS A 456 -7.52 0.48 17.28
CA LYS A 456 -7.51 0.04 15.86
C LYS A 456 -7.30 1.22 14.91
N VAL A 457 -6.41 1.03 13.92
CA VAL A 457 -6.10 2.04 12.86
C VAL A 457 -7.13 1.98 11.73
N HIS A 458 -7.28 3.08 10.99
CA HIS A 458 -8.11 3.15 9.78
C HIS A 458 -7.61 2.15 8.72
N ARG A 459 -8.52 1.35 8.14
CA ARG A 459 -8.17 0.34 7.13
C ARG A 459 -7.72 0.97 5.80
N PRO A 460 -6.76 0.38 5.07
CA PRO A 460 -6.48 0.76 3.68
C PRO A 460 -7.74 0.72 2.83
N GLN A 461 -7.95 1.77 2.05
CA GLN A 461 -9.05 1.91 1.09
C GLN A 461 -8.46 2.21 -0.28
N ALA A 462 -8.85 1.45 -1.31
CA ALA A 462 -8.56 1.77 -2.71
C ALA A 462 -9.79 1.48 -3.56
N ASN A 463 -10.13 2.33 -4.52
CA ASN A 463 -11.25 2.06 -5.41
C ASN A 463 -10.97 0.96 -6.44
N ALA A 464 -12.03 0.49 -7.14
CA ALA A 464 -11.93 -0.51 -8.20
C ALA A 464 -10.96 -0.11 -9.35
N GLN A 465 -10.52 1.15 -9.39
CA GLN A 465 -9.66 1.71 -10.43
C GLN A 465 -8.21 1.92 -9.95
N GLY A 466 -7.86 1.48 -8.73
CA GLY A 466 -6.52 1.66 -8.15
C GLY A 466 -6.22 3.13 -7.82
N SER A 467 -7.07 3.77 -7.04
CA SER A 467 -6.80 5.09 -6.45
C SER A 467 -7.36 5.25 -5.06
#